data_AF-A0A3B8JSN7-F1
#
_entry.id   AF-A0A3B8JSN7-F1
#
_cell.length_a   1.000
_cell.length_b   1.000
_cell.length_c   1.000
_cell.angle_alpha   90.00
_cell.angle_beta   90.00
_cell.angle_gamma   90.00
#
_symmetry.space_group_name_H-M   'P 1'
#
loop_
_entity.id
_entity.type
_entity.pdbx_description
1 polymer ?
#
loop_
_entity_poly.entity_id
_entity_poly.type
_entity_poly.pdbx_seq_one_letter_code
_entity_poly.pdbx_strand_id
1 'polypeptide(L)' 'EQENGYDIGFSWNGSEYELVADLQFWQQAWSVDRFLQKVTQRYAFHTVMSETAKQGFQVTEQEQNQDGSIRLVVQRWRG' A
#
# COMPACT_ATOMS: atom_id res chain seq x y z
N GLU A 1 -2.71 15.27 -10.59
CA GLU A 1 -2.41 15.68 -11.96
C GLU A 1 -1.06 15.17 -12.42
N GLN A 2 -1.06 14.35 -13.47
CA GLN A 2 0.15 13.92 -14.16
C GLN A 2 0.72 15.09 -14.99
N GLU A 3 1.99 15.02 -15.40
CA GLU A 3 2.62 16.07 -16.24
C GLU A 3 1.90 16.29 -17.58
N ASN A 4 1.11 15.31 -18.02
CA ASN A 4 0.30 15.37 -19.24
C ASN A 4 -1.13 15.95 -19.04
N GLY A 5 -1.46 16.44 -17.84
CA GLY A 5 -2.75 17.06 -17.52
C GLY A 5 -3.90 16.08 -17.30
N TYR A 6 -3.63 14.77 -17.21
CA TYR A 6 -4.64 13.77 -16.87
C TYR A 6 -4.54 13.36 -15.39
N ASP A 7 -5.67 13.28 -14.71
CA ASP A 7 -5.70 12.88 -13.31
C ASP A 7 -5.73 11.36 -13.10
N ILE A 8 -5.14 10.96 -11.97
CA ILE A 8 -5.24 9.62 -11.41
C ILE A 8 -5.91 9.81 -10.05
N GLY A 9 -6.99 9.09 -9.81
CA GLY A 9 -7.76 9.18 -8.57
C GLY A 9 -8.24 7.83 -8.08
N PHE A 10 -8.79 7.82 -6.88
CA PHE A 10 -9.52 6.68 -6.34
C PHE A 10 -10.95 7.10 -6.01
N SER A 11 -11.91 6.25 -6.34
CA SER A 11 -13.32 6.44 -6.02
C SER A 11 -13.84 5.27 -5.21
N TRP A 12 -14.67 5.55 -4.21
CA TRP A 12 -15.35 4.51 -3.44
C TRP A 12 -16.60 4.05 -4.19
N ASN A 13 -16.69 2.76 -4.51
CA ASN A 13 -17.83 2.20 -5.26
C ASN A 13 -18.97 1.66 -4.35
N GLY A 14 -18.81 1.75 -3.02
CA GLY A 14 -19.73 1.13 -2.05
C GLY A 14 -19.18 -0.09 -1.34
N SER A 15 -18.13 -0.72 -1.88
CA SER A 15 -17.48 -1.92 -1.33
C SER A 15 -15.96 -1.81 -1.26
N GLU A 16 -15.34 -1.20 -2.27
CA GLU A 16 -13.90 -1.02 -2.36
C GLU A 16 -13.55 0.28 -3.09
N TYR A 17 -12.27 0.65 -3.02
CA TYR A 17 -11.73 1.77 -3.78
C TYR A 17 -11.30 1.30 -5.17
N GLU A 18 -11.83 1.95 -6.20
CA GLU A 18 -11.46 1.73 -7.60
C GLU A 18 -10.50 2.83 -8.05
N LEU A 19 -9.49 2.46 -8.84
CA LEU A 19 -8.64 3.42 -9.53
C LEU A 19 -9.40 4.01 -10.72
N VAL A 20 -9.50 5.33 -10.75
CA VAL A 20 -10.08 6.09 -11.85
C VAL A 20 -8.95 6.83 -12.56
N ALA A 21 -8.71 6.46 -13.82
CA ALA A 21 -7.68 7.08 -14.65
C ALA A 21 -7.99 6.87 -16.14
N ASP A 22 -7.48 7.75 -16.99
CA ASP A 22 -7.43 7.48 -18.43
C ASP A 22 -6.22 6.61 -18.75
N LEU A 23 -6.49 5.33 -19.06
CA LEU A 23 -5.46 4.34 -19.33
C LEU A 23 -4.70 4.61 -20.64
N GLN A 24 -5.31 5.31 -21.60
CA GLN A 24 -4.65 5.67 -22.85
C GLN A 24 -3.58 6.75 -22.62
N PHE A 25 -3.75 7.55 -21.56
CA PHE A 25 -2.80 8.59 -21.15
C PHE A 25 -2.06 8.25 -19.85
N TRP A 26 -1.96 6.96 -19.51
CA TRP A 26 -1.16 6.52 -18.38
C TRP A 26 0.33 6.72 -18.66
N GLN A 27 0.94 7.73 -18.03
CA GLN A 27 2.34 8.11 -18.22
C GLN A 27 3.12 8.06 -16.91
N GLN A 28 2.93 6.99 -16.14
CA GLN A 28 3.66 6.76 -14.88
C GLN A 28 4.83 5.79 -15.07
N ALA A 29 5.78 5.81 -14.13
CA ALA A 29 6.96 4.95 -14.14
C ALA A 29 6.66 3.44 -14.07
N TRP A 30 5.45 3.06 -13.65
CA TRP A 30 5.01 1.67 -13.51
C TRP A 30 3.78 1.41 -14.36
N SER A 31 3.55 0.15 -14.77
CA SER A 31 2.24 -0.24 -15.29
C SER A 31 1.16 -0.04 -14.23
N VAL A 32 -0.08 0.11 -14.68
CA VAL A 32 -1.26 0.26 -13.80
C VAL A 32 -1.33 -0.87 -12.78
N ASP A 33 -1.15 -2.12 -13.22
CA ASP A 33 -1.16 -3.28 -12.32
C ASP A 33 -0.05 -3.22 -11.28
N ARG A 34 1.17 -2.85 -11.68
CA ARG A 34 2.31 -2.74 -10.76
C ARG A 34 2.10 -1.60 -9.76
N PHE A 35 1.50 -0.49 -10.20
CA PHE A 35 1.09 0.61 -9.33
C PHE A 35 0.06 0.14 -8.30
N LEU A 36 -1.02 -0.53 -8.74
CA LEU A 36 -2.05 -1.07 -7.85
C LEU A 36 -1.49 -2.09 -6.85
N GLN A 37 -0.59 -2.98 -7.29
CA GLN A 37 0.10 -3.92 -6.40
C GLN A 37 0.90 -3.20 -5.31
N LYS A 38 1.61 -2.12 -5.66
CA LYS A 38 2.38 -1.32 -4.70
C LYS A 38 1.48 -0.58 -3.71
N VAL A 39 0.40 0.03 -4.18
CA VAL A 39 -0.60 0.69 -3.32
C VAL A 39 -1.20 -0.32 -2.34
N THR A 40 -1.63 -1.48 -2.85
CA THR A 40 -2.23 -2.55 -2.05
C THR A 40 -1.27 -3.09 -1.00
N GLN A 41 -0.01 -3.38 -1.37
CA GLN A 41 1.02 -3.80 -0.42
C GLN A 41 1.22 -2.76 0.69
N ARG A 42 1.28 -1.47 0.34
CA ARG A 42 1.51 -0.40 1.30
C ARG A 42 0.31 -0.19 2.23
N TYR A 43 -0.90 -0.32 1.70
CA TYR A 43 -2.13 -0.33 2.49
C TYR A 43 -2.12 -1.48 3.52
N ALA A 44 -1.89 -2.72 3.06
CA ALA A 44 -1.84 -3.89 3.94
C ALA A 44 -0.77 -3.72 5.03
N PHE A 45 0.41 -3.23 4.66
CA PHE A 45 1.48 -2.92 5.61
C PHE A 45 1.03 -1.93 6.69
N HIS A 46 0.44 -0.79 6.30
CA HIS A 46 0.00 0.24 7.27
C HIS A 46 -1.15 -0.25 8.14
N THR A 47 -2.07 -1.04 7.59
CA THR A 47 -3.13 -1.69 8.37
C THR A 47 -2.53 -2.61 9.44
N VAL A 48 -1.58 -3.47 9.07
CA VAL A 48 -0.89 -4.36 10.01
C VAL A 48 -0.14 -3.55 11.08
N MET A 49 0.58 -2.50 10.70
CA MET A 49 1.29 -1.62 11.64
C MET A 49 0.35 -0.94 12.63
N SER A 50 -0.78 -0.42 12.15
CA SER A 50 -1.80 0.22 12.99
C SER A 50 -2.39 -0.77 13.99
N GLU A 51 -2.79 -1.96 13.54
CA GLU A 51 -3.35 -3.00 14.41
C GLU A 51 -2.31 -3.56 15.41
N THR A 52 -1.05 -3.70 14.99
CA THR A 52 0.07 -4.08 15.85
C THR A 52 0.20 -3.10 17.01
N ALA A 53 0.21 -1.79 16.72
CA ALA A 53 0.32 -0.75 17.73
C ALA A 53 -0.91 -0.73 18.67
N LYS A 54 -2.13 -0.83 18.13
CA LYS A 54 -3.37 -0.89 18.91
C LYS A 54 -3.37 -2.06 19.91
N GLN A 55 -2.79 -3.19 19.54
CA GLN A 55 -2.69 -4.39 20.40
C GLN A 55 -1.51 -4.35 21.40
N GLY A 56 -0.76 -3.24 21.43
CA GLY A 56 0.36 -3.02 22.34
C GLY A 56 1.64 -3.75 21.94
N PHE A 57 1.74 -4.22 20.70
CA PHE A 57 2.99 -4.77 20.17
C PHE A 57 3.88 -3.64 19.64
N GLN A 58 5.19 -3.86 19.68
CA GLN A 58 6.21 -3.01 19.08
C GLN A 58 6.90 -3.78 17.96
N VAL A 59 7.22 -3.10 16.87
CA VAL A 59 8.00 -3.68 15.77
C VAL A 59 9.47 -3.71 16.17
N THR A 60 10.08 -4.88 16.10
CA THR A 60 11.50 -5.07 16.41
C THR A 60 12.34 -5.27 15.16
N GLU A 61 11.73 -5.69 14.05
CA GLU A 61 12.40 -5.86 12.76
C GLU A 61 11.41 -5.62 11.61
N GLN A 62 11.89 -4.95 10.56
CA GLN A 62 11.19 -4.81 9.29
C GLN A 62 12.18 -5.07 8.15
N GLU A 63 11.87 -6.04 7.30
CA GLU A 63 12.71 -6.43 6.16
C GLU A 63 11.89 -6.45 4.88
N GLN A 64 12.49 -5.98 3.79
CA GLN A 64 11.93 -6.15 2.45
C GLN A 64 12.76 -7.21 1.71
N ASN A 65 12.09 -8.29 1.32
CA ASN A 65 12.71 -9.41 0.64
C ASN A 65 12.90 -9.13 -0.85
N GLN A 66 13.78 -9.89 -1.50
CA GLN A 66 14.06 -9.77 -2.94
C GLN A 66 12.84 -10.09 -3.82
N ASP A 67 11.94 -10.94 -3.34
CA ASP A 67 10.66 -11.24 -3.99
C ASP A 67 9.62 -10.12 -3.84
N GLY A 68 9.97 -9.05 -3.12
CA GLY A 68 9.13 -7.89 -2.89
C GLY A 68 8.23 -7.99 -1.66
N SER A 69 8.22 -9.11 -0.93
CA SER A 69 7.46 -9.26 0.31
C SER A 69 8.06 -8.42 1.46
N ILE A 70 7.22 -8.07 2.45
CA ILE A 70 7.63 -7.33 3.65
C ILE A 70 7.45 -8.24 4.85
N ARG A 71 8.52 -8.51 5.59
CA ARG A 71 8.51 -9.29 6.83
C ARG A 71 8.55 -8.35 8.03
N LEU A 72 7.67 -8.58 9.00
CA LEU A 72 7.63 -7.85 10.26
C LEU A 72 7.80 -8.81 11.43
N VAL A 73 8.69 -8.47 12.35
CA VAL A 73 8.78 -9.12 13.66
C VAL A 73 8.27 -8.15 14.71
N VAL A 74 7.31 -8.61 15.50
CA VAL A 74 6.65 -7.80 16.53
C VAL A 74 6.76 -8.49 17.88
N GLN A 75 6.92 -7.69 18.93
CA GLN A 75 7.07 -8.17 20.30
C GLN A 75 6.16 -7.38 21.24
N ARG A 76 5.69 -8.04 22.30
CA ARG A 76 4.94 -7.40 23.38
C ARG A 76 5.44 -7.90 24.71
N TRP A 77 5.92 -6.99 25.55
CA TRP A 77 6.34 -7.30 26.91
C TRP A 77 5.11 -7.47 27.79
N ARG A 78 5.06 -8.56 28.56
CA ARG A 78 4.14 -8.69 29.69
C ARG A 78 5.00 -8.53 30.94
N GLY A 79 4.82 -7.41 31.64
CA GLY A 79 5.34 -7.22 32.99
C GLY A 79 4.57 -8.07 33.99
#